data_AF-A0A239C975-F1
#
_entry.id   AF-A0A239C975-F1
#
_cell.length_a   1.000
_cell.length_b   1.000
_cell.length_c   1.000
_cell.angle_alpha   90.00
_cell.angle_beta   90.00
_cell.angle_gamma   90.00
#
_symmetry.space_group_name_H-M   'P 1'
#
loop_
_entity.id
_entity.type
_entity.pdbx_description
1 polymer ?
#
loop_
_entity_poly.entity_id
_entity_poly.type
_entity_poly.pdbx_seq_one_letter_code
_entity_poly.pdbx_strand_id
1 'polypeptide(L)'
;MAERKNKRDALIRALSDADANRLAVLAQARENAKAAVLEKSSKSNMEALRTAEQMLAKFQADKGLDGTGAGLCFKNINEVHRYLSEQGYKAALSTLYNDKKFFPKRKGVISLRAVKGYIEAKKLEKRSASAQQEAEADAGLSSEARRLDADAALKEKRGRLLDLQLAKDEGALFPAETAERELAVRAQAFRLGLEGWAAKAGETVAATFGADPDLAAKAVVRVGGDPAKSGELVAFLLSRVPAFVTLFVDELAKALDDYASGVWLTPDMAERMRAWEQARALREVETCREACRLVGAPEDRAEALAAVFLVARRLTR
;
A
#
# COMPACT_ATOMS: atom_id res chain seq x y z
N MET A 1 -21.11 2.35 -4.45
CA MET A 1 -20.39 2.34 -5.75
C MET A 1 -20.30 0.93 -6.37
N ALA A 2 -19.94 -0.11 -5.61
CA ALA A 2 -19.85 -1.49 -6.11
C ALA A 2 -21.19 -2.06 -6.63
N GLU A 3 -22.30 -1.75 -5.96
CA GLU A 3 -23.63 -2.29 -6.31
C GLU A 3 -24.18 -1.78 -7.67
N ARG A 4 -23.87 -0.51 -8.02
CA ARG A 4 -24.24 0.07 -9.33
C ARG A 4 -23.42 -0.53 -10.48
N LYS A 5 -22.19 -0.96 -10.21
CA LYS A 5 -21.32 -1.62 -11.19
C LYS A 5 -21.84 -3.03 -11.49
N ASN A 6 -22.22 -3.78 -10.46
CA ASN A 6 -22.73 -5.13 -10.59
C ASN A 6 -24.07 -5.20 -11.35
N LYS A 7 -24.99 -4.25 -11.10
CA LYS A 7 -26.25 -4.12 -11.86
C LYS A 7 -26.02 -3.78 -13.34
N ARG A 8 -25.01 -2.97 -13.65
CA ARG A 8 -24.64 -2.61 -15.03
C ARG A 8 -24.03 -3.79 -15.79
N ASP A 9 -23.18 -4.56 -15.14
CA ASP A 9 -22.54 -5.74 -15.75
C ASP A 9 -23.56 -6.87 -16.00
N ALA A 10 -24.53 -7.02 -15.09
CA ALA A 10 -25.67 -7.93 -15.27
C ALA A 10 -26.57 -7.51 -16.46
N LEU A 11 -26.85 -6.20 -16.60
CA LEU A 11 -27.64 -5.67 -17.72
C LEU A 11 -26.94 -5.88 -19.07
N ILE A 12 -25.60 -5.72 -19.12
CA ILE A 12 -24.81 -5.94 -20.33
C ILE A 12 -24.84 -7.40 -20.75
N ARG A 13 -24.73 -8.35 -19.81
CA ARG A 13 -24.85 -9.79 -20.09
C ARG A 13 -26.25 -10.13 -20.62
N ALA A 14 -27.30 -9.67 -19.95
CA ALA A 14 -28.68 -9.91 -20.37
C ALA A 14 -28.98 -9.35 -21.78
N LEU A 15 -28.42 -8.19 -22.13
CA LEU A 15 -28.53 -7.61 -23.47
C LEU A 15 -27.76 -8.43 -24.52
N SER A 16 -26.58 -8.94 -24.17
CA SER A 16 -25.78 -9.82 -25.04
C SER A 16 -26.50 -11.15 -25.33
N ASP A 17 -27.12 -11.75 -24.31
CA ASP A 17 -27.85 -13.01 -24.44
C ASP A 17 -29.14 -12.83 -25.26
N ALA A 18 -29.83 -11.69 -25.09
CA ALA A 18 -30.99 -11.34 -25.90
C ALA A 18 -30.65 -11.12 -27.38
N ASP A 19 -29.51 -10.48 -27.67
CA ASP A 19 -29.02 -10.28 -29.03
C ASP A 19 -28.61 -11.62 -29.70
N ALA A 20 -27.97 -12.51 -28.94
CA ALA A 20 -27.61 -13.86 -29.40
C ALA A 20 -28.85 -14.71 -29.73
N ASN A 21 -29.85 -14.69 -28.84
CA ASN A 21 -31.13 -15.36 -29.08
C ASN A 21 -31.84 -14.81 -30.32
N ARG A 22 -31.82 -13.49 -30.51
CA ARG A 22 -32.44 -12.86 -31.69
C ARG A 22 -31.73 -13.21 -32.99
N LEU A 23 -30.40 -13.31 -32.97
CA LEU A 23 -29.63 -13.78 -34.13
C LEU A 23 -29.98 -15.23 -34.49
N ALA A 24 -30.08 -16.11 -33.48
CA ALA A 24 -30.45 -17.51 -33.68
C ALA A 24 -31.85 -17.66 -34.29
N VAL A 25 -32.83 -16.87 -33.81
CA VAL A 25 -34.19 -16.86 -34.36
C VAL A 25 -34.22 -16.39 -35.82
N LEU A 26 -33.48 -15.34 -36.15
CA LEU A 26 -33.41 -14.84 -37.54
C LEU A 26 -32.69 -15.83 -38.48
N ALA A 27 -31.65 -16.51 -37.99
CA ALA A 27 -30.97 -17.56 -38.75
C ALA A 27 -31.90 -18.75 -39.01
N GLN A 28 -32.65 -19.18 -37.99
CA GLN A 28 -33.63 -20.25 -38.13
C GLN A 28 -34.78 -19.86 -39.08
N ALA A 29 -35.25 -18.61 -39.02
CA ALA A 29 -36.28 -18.10 -39.92
C ALA A 29 -35.82 -18.13 -41.39
N ARG A 30 -34.55 -17.82 -41.66
CA ARG A 30 -33.96 -17.94 -43.01
C ARG A 30 -33.93 -19.39 -43.49
N GLU A 31 -33.48 -20.32 -42.65
CA GLU A 31 -33.40 -21.74 -43.02
C GLU A 31 -34.79 -22.35 -43.26
N ASN A 32 -35.78 -22.00 -42.43
CA ASN A 32 -37.17 -22.41 -42.65
C ASN A 32 -37.73 -21.85 -43.96
N ALA A 33 -37.42 -20.58 -44.29
CA ALA A 33 -37.84 -19.97 -45.55
C ALA A 33 -37.16 -20.62 -46.78
N LYS A 34 -35.89 -21.03 -46.66
CA LYS A 34 -35.21 -21.79 -47.71
C LYS A 34 -35.85 -23.16 -47.92
N ALA A 35 -36.17 -23.87 -46.83
CA ALA A 35 -36.84 -25.16 -46.90
C ALA A 35 -38.21 -25.05 -47.59
N ALA A 36 -39.00 -24.01 -47.28
CA ALA A 36 -40.28 -23.76 -47.92
C ALA A 36 -40.18 -23.42 -49.42
N VAL A 37 -39.11 -22.72 -49.84
CA VAL A 37 -38.82 -22.48 -51.27
C VAL A 37 -38.44 -23.77 -51.99
N LEU A 38 -37.65 -24.64 -51.34
CA LEU A 38 -37.26 -25.95 -51.88
C LEU A 38 -38.46 -26.89 -52.04
N GLU A 39 -39.40 -26.88 -51.09
CA GLU A 39 -40.61 -27.70 -51.14
C GLU A 39 -41.62 -27.18 -52.17
N LYS A 40 -41.83 -25.86 -52.24
CA LYS A 40 -42.71 -25.23 -53.22
C LYS A 40 -42.21 -23.84 -53.61
N SER A 41 -41.66 -23.72 -54.82
CA SER A 41 -41.21 -22.45 -55.38
C SER A 41 -42.39 -21.56 -55.81
N SER A 42 -43.08 -20.96 -54.84
CA SER A 42 -44.12 -19.94 -55.06
C SER A 42 -43.57 -18.52 -54.88
N LYS A 43 -44.22 -17.52 -55.49
CA LYS A 43 -43.84 -16.10 -55.33
C LYS A 43 -43.85 -15.67 -53.85
N SER A 44 -44.82 -16.15 -53.07
CA SER A 44 -44.93 -15.86 -51.64
C SER A 44 -43.74 -16.43 -50.84
N ASN A 45 -43.29 -17.65 -51.15
CA ASN A 45 -42.14 -18.26 -50.48
C ASN A 45 -40.83 -17.56 -50.83
N MET A 46 -40.67 -17.11 -52.08
CA MET A 46 -39.51 -16.32 -52.50
C MET A 46 -39.45 -14.94 -51.82
N GLU A 47 -40.61 -14.28 -51.64
CA GLU A 47 -40.70 -13.03 -50.90
C GLU A 47 -40.41 -13.22 -49.40
N ALA A 48 -40.89 -14.32 -48.80
CA ALA A 48 -40.58 -14.69 -47.41
C ALA A 48 -39.08 -14.95 -47.20
N LEU A 49 -38.41 -15.62 -48.15
CA LEU A 49 -36.96 -15.81 -48.09
C LEU A 49 -36.20 -14.48 -48.21
N ARG A 50 -36.58 -13.63 -49.17
CA ARG A 50 -35.96 -12.32 -49.38
C ARG A 50 -36.10 -11.42 -48.15
N THR A 51 -37.27 -11.41 -47.51
CA THR A 51 -37.51 -10.63 -46.30
C THR A 51 -36.70 -11.17 -45.11
N ALA A 52 -36.63 -12.49 -44.93
CA ALA A 52 -35.79 -13.11 -43.90
C ALA A 52 -34.30 -12.78 -44.07
N GLU A 53 -33.79 -12.81 -45.31
CA GLU A 53 -32.40 -12.45 -45.62
C GLU A 53 -32.13 -10.95 -45.38
N GLN A 54 -33.06 -10.07 -45.76
CA GLN A 54 -32.94 -8.64 -45.48
C GLN A 54 -32.96 -8.32 -43.99
N MET A 55 -33.81 -8.99 -43.20
CA MET A 55 -33.87 -8.79 -41.75
C MET A 55 -32.60 -9.27 -41.05
N LEU A 56 -32.05 -10.41 -41.48
CA LEU A 56 -30.79 -10.94 -40.95
C LEU A 56 -29.60 -10.05 -41.33
N ALA A 57 -29.51 -9.60 -42.58
CA ALA A 57 -28.46 -8.70 -43.04
C ALA A 57 -28.51 -7.33 -42.32
N LYS A 58 -29.71 -6.77 -42.14
CA LYS A 58 -29.90 -5.51 -41.40
C LYS A 58 -29.49 -5.66 -39.93
N PHE A 59 -29.85 -6.77 -39.30
CA PHE A 59 -29.46 -7.06 -37.91
C PHE A 59 -27.94 -7.26 -37.77
N GLN A 60 -27.30 -7.96 -38.71
CA GLN A 60 -25.84 -8.14 -38.74
C GLN A 60 -25.11 -6.81 -38.96
N ALA A 61 -25.59 -5.96 -39.87
CA ALA A 61 -25.03 -4.63 -40.13
C ALA A 61 -25.18 -3.68 -38.93
N ASP A 62 -26.34 -3.67 -38.26
CA ASP A 62 -26.57 -2.87 -37.05
C ASP A 62 -25.68 -3.30 -35.87
N LYS A 63 -25.21 -4.54 -35.88
CA LYS A 63 -24.35 -5.14 -34.85
C LYS A 63 -22.88 -5.29 -35.26
N GLY A 64 -22.52 -4.96 -36.51
CA GLY A 64 -21.15 -5.04 -37.04
C GLY A 64 -20.60 -6.47 -37.15
N LEU A 65 -21.48 -7.47 -37.39
CA LEU A 65 -21.16 -8.90 -37.49
C LEU A 65 -21.00 -9.38 -38.94
N ASP A 66 -21.12 -8.47 -39.90
CA ASP A 66 -20.87 -8.66 -41.31
C ASP A 66 -19.36 -8.75 -41.55
N GLY A 67 -18.87 -9.98 -41.80
CA GLY A 67 -17.45 -10.34 -41.99
C GLY A 67 -16.68 -9.64 -43.12
N THR A 68 -17.20 -8.53 -43.65
CA THR A 68 -16.58 -7.63 -44.63
C THR A 68 -15.99 -6.40 -43.96
N GLY A 69 -15.02 -6.54 -43.04
CA GLY A 69 -14.09 -5.46 -42.60
C GLY A 69 -14.67 -4.10 -42.15
N ALA A 70 -15.99 -3.97 -42.03
CA ALA A 70 -16.71 -2.73 -41.72
C ALA A 70 -16.98 -2.58 -40.21
N GLY A 71 -16.70 -3.62 -39.42
CA GLY A 71 -16.92 -3.69 -37.98
C GLY A 71 -15.75 -3.26 -37.10
N LEU A 72 -14.61 -2.81 -37.65
CA LEU A 72 -13.47 -2.36 -36.84
C LEU A 72 -13.85 -1.10 -36.02
N CYS A 73 -14.06 -1.31 -34.73
CA CYS A 73 -14.41 -0.30 -33.76
C CYS A 73 -13.31 -0.21 -32.69
N PHE A 74 -12.84 1.00 -32.43
CA PHE A 74 -11.79 1.28 -31.45
C PHE A 74 -12.41 1.79 -30.14
N LYS A 75 -12.00 1.23 -29.01
CA LYS A 75 -12.51 1.59 -27.68
C LYS A 75 -12.01 2.96 -27.21
N ASN A 76 -10.79 3.32 -27.60
CA ASN A 76 -10.12 4.53 -27.16
C ASN A 76 -9.15 5.08 -28.24
N ILE A 77 -8.64 6.28 -28.01
CA ILE A 77 -7.72 6.96 -28.93
C ILE A 77 -6.38 6.21 -29.05
N ASN A 78 -5.97 5.47 -28.02
CA ASN A 78 -4.73 4.67 -28.06
C ASN A 78 -4.84 3.53 -29.08
N GLU A 79 -6.01 2.88 -29.18
CA GLU A 79 -6.27 1.86 -30.21
C GLU A 79 -6.32 2.45 -31.61
N VAL A 80 -6.83 3.69 -31.77
CA VAL A 80 -6.78 4.42 -33.04
C VAL A 80 -5.33 4.74 -33.41
N HIS A 81 -4.52 5.20 -32.46
CA HIS A 81 -3.10 5.47 -32.67
C HIS A 81 -2.34 4.21 -33.09
N ARG A 82 -2.61 3.08 -32.41
CA ARG A 82 -2.02 1.79 -32.75
C ARG A 82 -2.37 1.38 -34.19
N TYR A 83 -3.65 1.46 -34.56
CA TYR A 83 -4.09 1.17 -35.92
C TYR A 83 -3.44 2.08 -36.98
N LEU A 84 -3.37 3.39 -36.73
CA LEU A 84 -2.71 4.33 -37.64
C LEU A 84 -1.21 4.01 -37.79
N SER A 85 -0.56 3.63 -36.70
CA SER A 85 0.86 3.24 -36.70
C SER A 85 1.09 1.93 -37.46
N GLU A 86 0.27 0.91 -37.23
CA GLU A 86 0.30 -0.38 -37.95
C GLU A 86 0.04 -0.22 -39.45
N GLN A 87 -0.84 0.70 -39.84
CA GLN A 87 -1.13 1.04 -41.24
C GLN A 87 -0.07 1.98 -41.86
N GLY A 88 0.98 2.32 -41.11
CA GLY A 88 2.11 3.12 -41.55
C GLY A 88 1.86 4.63 -41.56
N TYR A 89 0.79 5.16 -40.98
CA TYR A 89 0.52 6.61 -40.96
C TYR A 89 1.31 7.33 -39.85
N LYS A 90 1.84 8.52 -40.16
CA LYS A 90 2.50 9.41 -39.19
C LYS A 90 1.47 10.18 -38.35
N ALA A 91 1.10 9.65 -37.19
CA ALA A 91 0.26 10.36 -36.22
C ALA A 91 0.84 10.22 -34.81
N ALA A 92 1.10 11.35 -34.13
CA ALA A 92 1.51 11.34 -32.72
C ALA A 92 0.29 11.22 -31.80
N LEU A 93 0.44 10.48 -30.70
CA LEU A 93 -0.64 10.24 -29.74
C LEU A 93 -1.22 11.55 -29.17
N SER A 94 -0.36 12.51 -28.81
CA SER A 94 -0.75 13.84 -28.31
C SER A 94 -1.61 14.61 -29.32
N THR A 95 -1.28 14.54 -30.61
CA THR A 95 -2.05 15.16 -31.69
C THR A 95 -3.45 14.57 -31.80
N LEU A 96 -3.58 13.25 -31.66
CA LEU A 96 -4.88 12.57 -31.70
C LEU A 96 -5.78 12.94 -30.51
N TYR A 97 -5.19 13.18 -29.32
CA TYR A 97 -5.93 13.67 -28.16
C TYR A 97 -6.40 15.13 -28.36
N ASN A 98 -5.59 15.98 -28.97
CA ASN A 98 -5.97 17.35 -29.32
C ASN A 98 -7.05 17.39 -30.40
N ASP A 99 -7.04 16.42 -31.32
CA ASP A 99 -8.00 16.26 -32.40
C ASP A 99 -9.20 15.36 -32.03
N LYS A 100 -9.49 15.16 -30.74
CA LYS A 100 -10.57 14.27 -30.26
C LYS A 100 -11.95 14.52 -30.90
N LYS A 101 -12.22 15.74 -31.38
CA LYS A 101 -13.43 16.12 -32.12
C LYS A 101 -13.68 15.28 -33.39
N PHE A 102 -12.64 14.75 -34.01
CA PHE A 102 -12.74 13.88 -35.19
C PHE A 102 -13.14 12.44 -34.87
N PHE A 103 -13.16 12.07 -33.58
CA PHE A 103 -13.48 10.73 -33.11
C PHE A 103 -14.74 10.72 -32.22
N PRO A 104 -15.93 11.06 -32.78
CA PRO A 104 -17.16 11.06 -32.01
C PRO A 104 -17.47 9.63 -31.54
N LYS A 105 -17.58 9.45 -30.22
CA LYS A 105 -17.95 8.14 -29.64
C LYS A 105 -19.45 7.93 -29.80
N ARG A 106 -19.84 6.94 -30.60
CA ARG A 106 -21.22 6.43 -30.64
C ARG A 106 -21.26 5.12 -29.89
N LYS A 107 -22.14 5.00 -28.88
CA LYS A 107 -22.22 3.82 -27.99
C LYS A 107 -20.86 3.42 -27.35
N GLY A 108 -20.01 4.40 -27.06
CA GLY A 108 -18.73 4.19 -26.37
C GLY A 108 -17.55 3.76 -27.26
N VAL A 109 -17.74 3.59 -28.57
CA VAL A 109 -16.71 3.17 -29.53
C VAL A 109 -16.50 4.21 -30.65
N ILE A 110 -15.31 4.20 -31.24
CA ILE A 110 -14.90 5.02 -32.39
C ILE A 110 -14.92 4.11 -33.62
N SER A 111 -15.64 4.49 -34.67
CA SER A 111 -15.73 3.67 -35.88
C SER A 111 -14.53 3.87 -36.81
N LEU A 112 -14.18 2.83 -37.58
CA LEU A 112 -13.19 2.93 -38.66
C LEU A 112 -13.50 4.05 -39.66
N ARG A 113 -14.79 4.34 -39.90
CA ARG A 113 -15.23 5.46 -40.75
C ARG A 113 -14.75 6.81 -40.22
N ALA A 114 -14.82 7.03 -38.91
CA ALA A 114 -14.32 8.25 -38.29
C ALA A 114 -12.79 8.36 -38.42
N VAL A 115 -12.08 7.23 -38.26
CA VAL A 115 -10.62 7.17 -38.42
C VAL A 115 -10.20 7.43 -39.87
N LYS A 116 -10.88 6.85 -40.87
CA LYS A 116 -10.64 7.12 -42.30
C LYS A 116 -10.93 8.59 -42.66
N GLY A 117 -12.04 9.13 -42.16
CA GLY A 117 -12.36 10.56 -42.34
C GLY A 117 -11.30 11.48 -41.72
N TYR A 118 -10.69 11.08 -40.60
CA TYR A 118 -9.56 11.82 -40.02
C TYR A 118 -8.30 11.76 -40.88
N ILE A 119 -7.96 10.59 -41.44
CA ILE A 119 -6.81 10.42 -42.35
C ILE A 119 -6.94 11.36 -43.55
N GLU A 120 -8.13 11.43 -44.15
CA GLU A 120 -8.42 12.29 -45.30
C GLU A 120 -8.43 13.77 -44.92
N ALA A 121 -9.07 14.13 -43.80
CA ALA A 121 -9.18 15.51 -43.34
C ALA A 121 -7.82 16.12 -42.94
N LYS A 122 -6.93 15.32 -42.37
CA LYS A 122 -5.59 15.77 -41.94
C LYS A 122 -4.47 15.42 -42.92
N LYS A 123 -4.78 14.75 -44.03
CA LYS A 123 -3.82 14.31 -45.06
C LYS A 123 -2.60 13.62 -44.44
N LEU A 124 -2.83 12.63 -43.59
CA LEU A 124 -1.74 11.94 -42.90
C LEU A 124 -0.83 11.23 -43.90
N GLU A 125 0.46 11.52 -43.82
CA GLU A 125 1.48 10.86 -44.63
C GLU A 125 1.74 9.43 -44.15
N LYS A 126 1.97 8.51 -45.10
CA LYS A 126 2.53 7.20 -44.77
C LYS A 126 4.05 7.30 -44.57
N ARG A 127 4.58 6.59 -43.58
CA ARG A 127 6.02 6.40 -43.36
C ARG A 127 6.60 5.62 -44.54
N SER A 128 7.84 5.93 -44.90
CA SER A 128 8.60 5.11 -45.84
C SER A 128 8.87 3.72 -45.22
N ALA A 129 8.97 2.70 -46.06
CA ALA A 129 9.17 1.31 -45.61
C ALA A 129 10.43 1.13 -44.75
N SER A 130 11.50 1.89 -45.03
CA SER A 130 12.74 1.89 -44.23
C SER A 130 12.54 2.42 -42.81
N ALA A 131 11.79 3.53 -42.66
CA ALA A 131 11.50 4.13 -41.37
C ALA A 131 10.51 3.32 -40.51
N GLN A 132 9.78 2.40 -41.13
CA GLN A 132 8.86 1.50 -40.44
C GLN A 132 9.61 0.30 -39.83
N GLN A 133 10.58 -0.28 -40.55
CA GLN A 133 11.41 -1.38 -40.05
C GLN A 133 12.32 -0.98 -38.88
N GLU A 134 12.93 0.22 -38.93
CA GLU A 134 13.78 0.71 -37.84
C GLU A 134 12.98 0.97 -36.55
N ALA A 135 11.76 1.53 -36.67
CA ALA A 135 10.90 1.80 -35.53
C ALA A 135 10.35 0.51 -34.87
N GLU A 136 10.10 -0.54 -35.66
CA GLU A 136 9.68 -1.84 -35.15
C GLU A 136 10.82 -2.58 -34.43
N ALA A 137 12.06 -2.48 -34.93
CA ALA A 137 13.24 -3.05 -34.29
C ALA A 137 13.58 -2.38 -32.95
N ASP A 138 13.56 -1.04 -32.90
CA ASP A 138 13.84 -0.27 -31.67
C ASP A 138 12.73 -0.45 -30.61
N ALA A 139 11.46 -0.49 -31.04
CA ALA A 139 10.34 -0.79 -30.14
C ALA A 139 10.40 -2.22 -29.58
N GLY A 140 10.83 -3.20 -30.39
CA GLY A 140 11.04 -4.58 -29.96
C GLY A 140 12.07 -4.70 -28.85
N LEU A 141 13.27 -4.14 -29.07
CA LEU A 141 14.38 -4.11 -28.11
C LEU A 141 14.02 -3.39 -26.80
N SER A 142 13.36 -2.23 -26.91
CA SER A 142 12.87 -1.46 -25.76
C SER A 142 11.81 -2.22 -24.95
N SER A 143 10.94 -3.00 -25.62
CA SER A 143 9.91 -3.79 -24.93
C SER A 143 10.50 -5.01 -24.23
N GLU A 144 11.50 -5.66 -24.83
CA GLU A 144 12.19 -6.81 -24.23
C GLU A 144 13.03 -6.39 -23.03
N ALA A 145 13.77 -5.28 -23.12
CA ALA A 145 14.50 -4.73 -21.98
C ALA A 145 13.57 -4.43 -20.79
N ARG A 146 12.44 -3.75 -21.03
CA ARG A 146 11.45 -3.48 -19.98
C ARG A 146 10.83 -4.74 -19.39
N ARG A 147 10.65 -5.78 -20.20
CA ARG A 147 10.11 -7.06 -19.74
C ARG A 147 11.13 -7.81 -18.88
N LEU A 148 12.40 -7.80 -19.26
CA LEU A 148 13.48 -8.38 -18.47
C LEU A 148 13.65 -7.67 -17.13
N ASP A 149 13.57 -6.34 -17.10
CA ASP A 149 13.64 -5.56 -15.85
C ASP A 149 12.45 -5.87 -14.93
N ALA A 150 11.23 -5.96 -15.49
CA ALA A 150 10.04 -6.32 -14.73
C ALA A 150 10.13 -7.75 -14.16
N ASP A 151 10.63 -8.71 -14.95
CA ASP A 151 10.85 -10.08 -14.51
C ASP A 151 11.94 -10.18 -13.44
N ALA A 152 13.01 -9.39 -13.54
CA ALA A 152 14.06 -9.29 -12.54
C ALA A 152 13.51 -8.74 -11.21
N ALA A 153 12.73 -7.65 -11.25
CA ALA A 153 12.10 -7.07 -10.06
C ALA A 153 11.12 -8.04 -9.38
N LEU A 154 10.37 -8.83 -10.16
CA LEU A 154 9.48 -9.86 -9.61
C LEU A 154 10.26 -10.99 -8.94
N LYS A 155 11.36 -11.44 -9.54
CA LYS A 155 12.24 -12.48 -8.96
C LYS A 155 12.89 -11.99 -7.67
N GLU A 156 13.37 -10.75 -7.64
CA GLU A 156 13.95 -10.15 -6.43
C GLU A 156 12.94 -10.11 -5.28
N LYS A 157 11.71 -9.64 -5.54
CA LYS A 157 10.65 -9.63 -4.53
C LYS A 157 10.29 -11.02 -4.04
N ARG A 158 10.28 -12.02 -4.93
CA ARG A 158 10.06 -13.43 -4.56
C ARG A 158 11.21 -13.99 -3.73
N GLY A 159 12.46 -13.65 -4.07
CA GLY A 159 13.64 -14.02 -3.28
C GLY A 159 13.52 -13.51 -1.85
N ARG A 160 13.22 -12.21 -1.67
CA ARG A 160 13.01 -11.62 -0.34
C ARG A 160 11.90 -12.29 0.48
N LEU A 161 10.81 -12.72 -0.17
CA LEU A 161 9.74 -13.46 0.50
C LEU A 161 10.19 -14.86 0.93
N LEU A 162 10.99 -15.54 0.11
CA LEU A 162 11.56 -16.84 0.45
C LEU A 162 12.56 -16.72 1.59
N ASP A 163 13.41 -15.70 1.58
CA ASP A 163 14.37 -15.44 2.66
C ASP A 163 13.63 -15.17 3.98
N LEU A 164 12.55 -14.38 3.94
CA LEU A 164 11.71 -14.11 5.12
C LEU A 164 11.01 -15.38 5.63
N GLN A 165 10.53 -16.23 4.72
CA GLN A 165 9.90 -17.50 5.09
C GLN A 165 10.92 -18.46 5.70
N LEU A 166 12.12 -18.55 5.13
CA LEU A 166 13.21 -19.36 5.65
C LEU A 166 13.65 -18.90 7.04
N ALA A 167 13.82 -17.58 7.24
CA ALA A 167 14.13 -17.02 8.55
C ALA A 167 13.01 -17.26 9.59
N LYS A 168 11.75 -17.33 9.15
CA LYS A 168 10.62 -17.72 10.00
C LYS A 168 10.68 -19.20 10.37
N ASP A 169 10.96 -20.09 9.42
CA ASP A 169 11.01 -21.54 9.63
C ASP A 169 12.22 -21.95 10.49
N GLU A 170 13.34 -21.23 10.37
CA GLU A 170 14.53 -21.36 11.24
C GLU A 170 14.33 -20.77 12.64
N GLY A 171 13.19 -20.12 12.90
CA GLY A 171 12.88 -19.52 14.20
C GLY A 171 13.66 -18.23 14.50
N ALA A 172 14.32 -17.64 13.50
CA ALA A 172 14.99 -16.34 13.64
C ALA A 172 14.00 -15.16 13.72
N LEU A 173 12.76 -15.36 13.27
CA LEU A 173 11.68 -14.37 13.32
C LEU A 173 10.57 -14.83 14.27
N PHE A 174 10.07 -13.90 15.09
CA PHE A 174 8.88 -14.10 15.91
C PHE A 174 7.73 -13.20 15.42
N PRO A 175 6.46 -13.57 15.66
CA PRO A 175 5.32 -12.73 15.30
C PRO A 175 5.35 -11.40 16.04
N ALA A 176 5.20 -10.28 15.32
CA ALA A 176 5.20 -8.94 15.90
C ALA A 176 4.15 -8.80 17.03
N GLU A 177 2.94 -9.32 16.80
CA GLU A 177 1.85 -9.33 17.79
C GLU A 177 2.26 -9.97 19.13
N THR A 178 3.10 -11.02 19.09
CA THR A 178 3.59 -11.68 20.30
C THR A 178 4.52 -10.76 21.09
N ALA A 179 5.45 -10.08 20.43
CA ALA A 179 6.36 -9.16 21.10
C ALA A 179 5.64 -7.89 21.58
N GLU A 180 4.71 -7.35 20.79
CA GLU A 180 3.88 -6.22 21.19
C GLU A 180 3.05 -6.56 22.43
N ARG A 181 2.43 -7.75 22.45
CA ARG A 181 1.69 -8.23 23.62
C ARG A 181 2.61 -8.40 24.83
N GLU A 182 3.79 -8.98 24.65
CA GLU A 182 4.75 -9.15 25.75
C GLU A 182 5.22 -7.81 26.31
N LEU A 183 5.56 -6.86 25.44
CA LEU A 183 5.95 -5.51 25.82
C LEU A 183 4.81 -4.77 26.52
N ALA A 184 3.57 -4.89 26.05
CA ALA A 184 2.41 -4.32 26.71
C ALA A 184 2.20 -4.90 28.11
N VAL A 185 2.35 -6.21 28.29
CA VAL A 185 2.26 -6.86 29.61
C VAL A 185 3.40 -6.38 30.53
N ARG A 186 4.64 -6.26 30.03
CA ARG A 186 5.78 -5.75 30.79
C ARG A 186 5.59 -4.27 31.17
N ALA A 187 5.08 -3.45 30.26
CA ALA A 187 4.76 -2.05 30.54
C ALA A 187 3.67 -1.92 31.60
N GLN A 188 2.64 -2.76 31.53
CA GLN A 188 1.59 -2.79 32.55
C GLN A 188 2.13 -3.25 33.91
N ALA A 189 2.97 -4.28 33.95
CA ALA A 189 3.61 -4.74 35.17
C ALA A 189 4.53 -3.65 35.77
N PHE A 190 5.27 -2.94 34.90
CA PHE A 190 6.09 -1.81 35.28
C PHE A 190 5.26 -0.66 35.87
N ARG A 191 4.14 -0.30 35.24
CA ARG A 191 3.19 0.70 35.73
C ARG A 191 2.68 0.34 37.13
N LEU A 192 2.16 -0.87 37.30
CA LEU A 192 1.67 -1.35 38.60
C LEU A 192 2.78 -1.39 39.66
N GLY A 193 4.00 -1.78 39.26
CA GLY A 193 5.17 -1.76 40.13
C GLY A 193 5.53 -0.35 40.61
N LEU A 194 5.47 0.64 39.72
CA LEU A 194 5.72 2.04 40.04
C LEU A 194 4.60 2.68 40.88
N GLU A 195 3.33 2.36 40.60
CA GLU A 195 2.20 2.77 41.45
C GLU A 195 2.39 2.27 42.89
N GLY A 196 2.74 0.99 43.05
CA GLY A 196 3.03 0.40 44.35
C GLY A 196 4.28 0.97 45.02
N TRP A 197 5.31 1.31 44.24
CA TRP A 197 6.49 2.01 44.75
C TRP A 197 6.15 3.41 45.25
N ALA A 198 5.36 4.20 44.50
CA ALA A 198 4.99 5.56 44.86
C ALA A 198 4.23 5.61 46.20
N ALA A 199 3.32 4.66 46.42
CA ALA A 199 2.62 4.52 47.69
C ALA A 199 3.57 4.29 48.88
N LYS A 200 4.65 3.53 48.68
CA LYS A 200 5.66 3.25 49.72
C LYS A 200 6.66 4.40 49.89
N ALA A 201 7.06 5.02 48.78
CA ALA A 201 8.05 6.09 48.77
C ALA A 201 7.48 7.43 49.24
N GLY A 202 6.15 7.59 49.25
CA GLY A 202 5.47 8.83 49.62
C GLY A 202 5.92 9.40 50.98
N GLU A 203 6.09 8.55 51.99
CA GLU A 203 6.59 8.97 53.31
C GLU A 203 8.05 9.41 53.26
N THR A 204 8.91 8.69 52.53
CA THR A 204 10.33 9.06 52.35
C THR A 204 10.49 10.38 51.60
N VAL A 205 9.65 10.60 50.58
CA VAL A 205 9.59 11.88 49.86
C VAL A 205 9.12 12.97 50.81
N ALA A 206 8.03 12.76 51.56
CA ALA A 206 7.53 13.73 52.51
C ALA A 206 8.57 14.09 53.59
N ALA A 207 9.31 13.10 54.11
CA ALA A 207 10.38 13.30 55.07
C ALA A 207 11.49 14.22 54.52
N THR A 208 11.82 14.10 53.23
CA THR A 208 12.80 14.97 52.55
C THR A 208 12.33 16.43 52.50
N PHE A 209 11.01 16.66 52.46
CA PHE A 209 10.39 17.99 52.50
C PHE A 209 9.99 18.45 53.91
N GLY A 210 10.53 17.80 54.95
CA GLY A 210 10.36 18.23 56.33
C GLY A 210 9.28 17.49 57.12
N ALA A 211 8.70 16.41 56.60
CA ALA A 211 7.84 15.50 57.38
C ALA A 211 8.65 14.53 58.27
N ASP A 212 9.86 14.94 58.64
CA ASP A 212 10.72 14.30 59.62
C ASP A 212 10.66 15.12 60.92
N PRO A 213 10.49 14.51 62.10
CA PRO A 213 10.33 15.24 63.36
C PRO A 213 11.45 16.25 63.66
N ASP A 214 12.71 15.89 63.39
CA ASP A 214 13.86 16.74 63.69
C ASP A 214 13.96 17.90 62.70
N LEU A 215 13.73 17.63 61.41
CA LEU A 215 13.68 18.67 60.38
C LEU A 215 12.48 19.61 60.56
N ALA A 216 11.31 19.08 60.93
CA ALA A 216 10.12 19.86 61.22
C ALA A 216 10.36 20.79 62.40
N ALA A 217 10.93 20.30 63.51
CA ALA A 217 11.28 21.12 64.67
C ALA A 217 12.26 22.24 64.30
N LYS A 218 13.30 21.92 63.52
CA LYS A 218 14.27 22.92 63.01
C LYS A 218 13.60 23.96 62.11
N ALA A 219 12.68 23.54 61.24
CA ALA A 219 11.94 24.43 60.34
C ALA A 219 11.02 25.38 61.13
N VAL A 220 10.28 24.86 62.11
CA VAL A 220 9.40 25.65 62.99
C VAL A 220 10.18 26.70 63.77
N VAL A 221 11.33 26.34 64.36
CA VAL A 221 12.21 27.31 65.05
C VAL A 221 12.70 28.39 64.08
N ARG A 222 13.10 28.02 62.87
CA ARG A 222 13.66 28.95 61.87
C ARG A 222 12.66 30.00 61.41
N VAL A 223 11.36 29.70 61.43
CA VAL A 223 10.29 30.66 61.11
C VAL A 223 9.73 31.38 62.34
N GLY A 224 10.33 31.20 63.52
CA GLY A 224 9.91 31.82 64.78
C GLY A 224 8.64 31.21 65.40
N GLY A 225 8.30 29.97 65.05
CA GLY A 225 7.15 29.24 65.59
C GLY A 225 7.46 28.49 66.90
N ASP A 226 6.41 27.95 67.52
CA ASP A 226 6.51 27.12 68.72
C ASP A 226 6.94 25.68 68.38
N PRO A 227 8.12 25.20 68.83
CA PRO A 227 8.61 23.84 68.55
C PRO A 227 7.65 22.73 68.96
N ALA A 228 6.78 22.96 69.95
CA ALA A 228 5.78 21.98 70.39
C ALA A 228 4.75 21.67 69.28
N LYS A 229 4.60 22.55 68.28
CA LYS A 229 3.72 22.37 67.12
C LYS A 229 4.37 21.68 65.93
N SER A 230 5.62 21.24 66.05
CA SER A 230 6.31 20.50 64.98
C SER A 230 5.56 19.23 64.56
N GLY A 231 4.88 18.55 65.48
CA GLY A 231 4.01 17.40 65.18
C GLY A 231 2.82 17.76 64.26
N GLU A 232 2.25 18.96 64.39
CA GLU A 232 1.18 19.43 63.50
C GLU A 232 1.71 19.67 62.08
N LEU A 233 2.93 20.19 61.95
CA LEU A 233 3.59 20.36 60.64
C LEU A 233 3.89 19.01 59.98
N VAL A 234 4.40 18.04 60.73
CA VAL A 234 4.63 16.67 60.21
C VAL A 234 3.31 16.05 59.76
N ALA A 235 2.26 16.11 60.59
CA ALA A 235 0.95 15.59 60.23
C ALA A 235 0.37 16.28 58.99
N PHE A 236 0.54 17.59 58.87
CA PHE A 236 0.13 18.35 57.69
C PHE A 236 0.86 17.88 56.43
N LEU A 237 2.19 17.70 56.48
CA LEU A 237 2.97 17.26 55.32
C LEU A 237 2.63 15.80 54.93
N LEU A 238 2.48 14.90 55.90
CA LEU A 238 2.04 13.52 55.65
C LEU A 238 0.63 13.46 55.06
N SER A 239 -0.27 14.37 55.44
CA SER A 239 -1.61 14.45 54.85
C SER A 239 -1.61 14.76 53.34
N ARG A 240 -0.48 15.25 52.79
CA ARG A 240 -0.32 15.53 51.37
C ARG A 240 0.22 14.35 50.57
N VAL A 241 0.70 13.29 51.22
CA VAL A 241 1.22 12.10 50.55
C VAL A 241 0.19 11.49 49.58
N PRO A 242 -1.10 11.33 49.92
CA PRO A 242 -2.08 10.81 48.97
C PRO A 242 -2.21 11.66 47.70
N ALA A 243 -2.18 12.99 47.83
CA ALA A 243 -2.25 13.90 46.68
C ALA A 243 -1.01 13.81 45.80
N PHE A 244 0.18 13.67 46.40
CA PHE A 244 1.41 13.41 45.66
C PHE A 244 1.34 12.08 44.90
N VAL A 245 0.90 11.00 45.56
CA VAL A 245 0.77 9.68 44.93
C VAL A 245 -0.19 9.76 43.74
N THR A 246 -1.37 10.39 43.89
CA THR A 246 -2.30 10.57 42.77
C THR A 246 -1.66 11.33 41.61
N LEU A 247 -1.01 12.47 41.88
CA LEU A 247 -0.35 13.26 40.85
C LEU A 247 0.73 12.45 40.13
N PHE A 248 1.54 11.70 40.87
CA PHE A 248 2.59 10.86 40.30
C PHE A 248 2.02 9.76 39.40
N VAL A 249 0.97 9.08 39.85
CA VAL A 249 0.30 8.03 39.08
C VAL A 249 -0.31 8.59 37.80
N ASP A 250 -0.93 9.77 37.86
CA ASP A 250 -1.51 10.43 36.69
C ASP A 250 -0.44 10.84 35.67
N GLU A 251 0.67 11.43 36.12
CA GLU A 251 1.79 11.79 35.24
C GLU A 251 2.48 10.55 34.65
N LEU A 252 2.60 9.47 35.43
CA LEU A 252 3.13 8.20 34.95
C LEU A 252 2.21 7.59 33.88
N ALA A 253 0.89 7.64 34.07
CA ALA A 253 -0.07 7.15 33.09
C ALA A 253 0.05 7.91 31.77
N LYS A 254 0.19 9.24 31.80
CA LYS A 254 0.42 10.07 30.60
C LYS A 254 1.74 9.71 29.91
N ALA A 255 2.82 9.54 30.67
CA ALA A 255 4.12 9.19 30.11
C ALA A 255 4.13 7.78 29.47
N LEU A 256 3.31 6.86 29.98
CA LEU A 256 3.19 5.51 29.43
C LEU A 256 2.17 5.41 28.28
N ASP A 257 1.29 6.39 28.10
CA ASP A 257 0.28 6.41 27.03
C ASP A 257 0.90 6.39 25.63
N ASP A 258 2.07 7.04 25.47
CA ASP A 258 2.86 6.98 24.23
C ASP A 258 3.17 5.54 23.81
N TYR A 259 3.42 4.65 24.78
CA TYR A 259 3.68 3.22 24.53
C TYR A 259 2.41 2.41 24.24
N ALA A 260 1.23 2.91 24.61
CA ALA A 260 -0.06 2.27 24.36
C ALA A 260 -0.71 2.72 23.04
N SER A 261 -0.36 3.91 22.54
CA SER A 261 -0.96 4.55 21.35
C SER A 261 -0.53 3.96 19.99
N GLY A 262 0.30 2.92 19.98
CA GLY A 262 0.87 2.34 18.76
C GLY A 262 2.01 3.19 18.15
N VAL A 263 2.42 4.26 18.81
CA VAL A 263 3.59 5.05 18.44
C VAL A 263 4.83 4.38 19.01
N TRP A 264 5.50 3.57 18.18
CA TRP A 264 6.67 2.80 18.61
C TRP A 264 7.86 3.66 19.07
N LEU A 265 8.04 4.84 18.47
CA LEU A 265 9.17 5.72 18.76
C LEU A 265 8.81 7.16 18.39
N THR A 266 8.63 8.04 19.39
CA THR A 266 8.50 9.48 19.13
C THR A 266 9.85 10.06 18.67
N PRO A 267 9.87 11.22 17.98
CA PRO A 267 11.13 11.86 17.59
C PRO A 267 12.07 12.14 18.78
N ASP A 268 11.55 12.59 19.92
CA ASP A 268 12.33 12.82 21.15
C ASP A 268 12.89 11.50 21.71
N MET A 269 12.08 10.44 21.77
CA MET A 269 12.55 9.11 22.16
C MET A 269 13.65 8.60 21.23
N ALA A 270 13.51 8.80 19.92
CA ALA A 270 14.50 8.39 18.93
C ALA A 270 15.83 9.14 19.09
N GLU A 271 15.79 10.40 19.47
CA GLU A 271 16.99 11.20 19.76
C GLU A 271 17.68 10.73 21.04
N ARG A 272 16.92 10.55 22.12
CA ARG A 272 17.44 10.03 23.40
C ARG A 272 18.01 8.61 23.26
N MET A 273 17.35 7.76 22.48
CA MET A 273 17.81 6.40 22.21
C MET A 273 19.14 6.40 21.44
N ARG A 274 19.27 7.26 20.42
CA ARG A 274 20.55 7.44 19.70
C ARG A 274 21.67 7.92 20.63
N ALA A 275 21.39 8.91 21.49
CA ALA A 275 22.36 9.39 22.46
C ALA A 275 22.77 8.29 23.46
N TRP A 276 21.81 7.51 23.94
CA TRP A 276 22.07 6.37 24.82
C TRP A 276 22.88 5.27 24.13
N GLU A 277 22.58 4.92 22.89
CA GLU A 277 23.33 3.93 22.10
C GLU A 277 24.79 4.36 21.90
N GLN A 278 25.02 5.64 21.60
CA GLN A 278 26.38 6.20 21.50
C GLN A 278 27.12 6.13 22.84
N ALA A 279 26.49 6.57 23.93
CA ALA A 279 27.09 6.52 25.26
C ALA A 279 27.37 5.08 25.72
N ARG A 280 26.45 4.16 25.41
CA ARG A 280 26.61 2.73 25.70
C ARG A 280 27.80 2.15 24.93
N ALA A 281 27.91 2.40 23.62
CA ALA A 281 29.00 1.90 22.81
C ALA A 281 30.37 2.39 23.34
N LEU A 282 30.45 3.65 23.75
CA LEU A 282 31.66 4.20 24.38
C LEU A 282 32.02 3.47 25.68
N ARG A 283 31.04 3.24 26.57
CA ARG A 283 31.25 2.50 27.82
C ARG A 283 31.64 1.04 27.60
N GLU A 284 31.06 0.39 26.60
CA GLU A 284 31.42 -0.99 26.24
C GLU A 284 32.87 -1.08 25.76
N VAL A 285 33.32 -0.14 24.92
CA VAL A 285 34.72 -0.05 24.50
C VAL A 285 35.64 0.25 25.68
N GLU A 286 35.25 1.14 26.59
CA GLU A 286 36.02 1.44 27.80
C GLU A 286 36.16 0.23 28.73
N THR A 287 35.07 -0.51 28.94
CA THR A 287 35.07 -1.77 29.68
C THR A 287 35.98 -2.80 29.01
N CYS A 288 35.96 -2.89 27.68
CA CYS A 288 36.86 -3.77 26.93
C CYS A 288 38.33 -3.32 27.01
N ARG A 289 38.61 -2.01 27.07
CA ARG A 289 39.97 -1.49 27.32
C ARG A 289 40.46 -1.89 28.69
N GLU A 290 39.61 -1.77 29.72
CA GLU A 290 39.92 -2.24 31.07
C GLU A 290 40.20 -3.75 31.09
N ALA A 291 39.38 -4.54 30.41
CA ALA A 291 39.61 -5.98 30.25
C ALA A 291 40.95 -6.28 29.55
N CYS A 292 41.30 -5.54 28.49
CA CYS A 292 42.60 -5.66 27.82
C CYS A 292 43.76 -5.35 28.78
N ARG A 293 43.67 -4.29 29.59
CA ARG A 293 44.69 -3.96 30.61
C ARG A 293 44.88 -5.10 31.61
N LEU A 294 43.79 -5.67 32.10
CA LEU A 294 43.82 -6.74 33.10
C LEU A 294 44.53 -8.01 32.61
N VAL A 295 44.46 -8.31 31.32
CA VAL A 295 45.10 -9.50 30.72
C VAL A 295 46.43 -9.19 30.01
N GLY A 296 46.92 -7.96 30.10
CA GLY A 296 48.16 -7.53 29.42
C GLY A 296 48.05 -7.48 27.89
N ALA A 297 46.84 -7.38 27.36
CA ALA A 297 46.60 -7.22 25.92
C ALA A 297 46.64 -5.73 25.51
N PRO A 298 47.04 -5.42 24.26
CA PRO A 298 46.99 -4.05 23.73
C PRO A 298 45.57 -3.46 23.77
N GLU A 299 45.42 -2.23 24.29
CA GLU A 299 44.12 -1.55 24.45
C GLU A 299 43.44 -1.18 23.12
N ASP A 300 44.20 -1.09 22.03
CA ASP A 300 43.68 -0.88 20.67
C ASP A 300 42.84 -2.07 20.17
N ARG A 301 42.95 -3.24 20.82
CA ARG A 301 42.09 -4.41 20.57
C ARG A 301 40.72 -4.34 21.22
N ALA A 302 40.46 -3.35 22.08
CA ALA A 302 39.20 -3.23 22.80
C ALA A 302 37.98 -3.09 21.89
N GLU A 303 38.10 -2.39 20.75
CA GLU A 303 37.01 -2.27 19.77
C GLU A 303 36.69 -3.61 19.10
N ALA A 304 37.74 -4.37 18.76
CA ALA A 304 37.57 -5.72 18.21
C ALA A 304 36.96 -6.68 19.24
N LEU A 305 37.33 -6.55 20.52
CA LEU A 305 36.76 -7.31 21.62
C LEU A 305 35.28 -6.96 21.84
N ALA A 306 34.93 -5.66 21.86
CA ALA A 306 33.56 -5.21 21.97
C ALA A 306 32.68 -5.75 20.82
N ALA A 307 33.24 -5.86 19.61
CA ALA A 307 32.54 -6.43 18.47
C ALA A 307 32.23 -7.94 18.61
N VAL A 308 32.98 -8.69 19.42
CA VAL A 308 32.75 -10.13 19.66
C VAL A 308 31.54 -10.37 20.57
N PHE A 309 31.29 -9.48 21.53
CA PHE A 309 30.18 -9.61 22.49
C PHE A 309 28.82 -9.10 21.95
N LEU A 310 28.80 -8.48 20.77
CA LEU A 310 27.58 -8.01 20.10
C LEU A 310 26.87 -9.14 19.34
N VAL A 311 26.25 -10.08 20.07
CA VAL A 311 25.50 -11.22 19.50
C VAL A 311 24.30 -10.79 18.63
N ALA A 312 23.78 -9.56 18.75
CA ALA A 312 22.53 -9.16 18.09
C ALA A 312 22.67 -8.44 16.72
N ARG A 313 23.88 -8.07 16.26
CA ARG A 313 24.04 -7.23 15.05
C ARG A 313 24.18 -7.98 13.73
N ARG A 314 24.18 -9.33 13.74
CA ARG A 314 24.39 -10.14 12.53
C ARG A 314 23.14 -10.35 11.64
N LEU A 315 21.98 -9.79 11.99
CA LEU A 315 20.75 -9.91 11.19
C LEU A 315 20.59 -8.83 10.10
N THR A 316 21.55 -7.93 9.94
CA THR A 316 21.56 -6.95 8.83
C THR A 316 22.83 -7.10 8.00
N ARG A 317 22.81 -8.08 7.10
CA ARG A 317 23.56 -8.07 5.84
C ARG A 317 22.70 -8.66 4.74
#